data_AF-A0A3G6T8F0-F1
#
_entry.id   AF-A0A3G6T8F0-F1
#
_cell.length_a   1.000
_cell.length_b   1.000
_cell.length_c   1.000
_cell.angle_alpha   90.00
_cell.angle_beta   90.00
_cell.angle_gamma   90.00
#
_symmetry.space_group_name_H-M   'P 1'
#
loop_
_entity.id
_entity.type
_entity.pdbx_description
1 polymer ?
#
loop_
_entity_poly.entity_id
_entity_poly.type
_entity_poly.pdbx_seq_one_letter_code
_entity_poly.pdbx_strand_id
1 'polypeptide(L)'
;MPMFIYGFVCGQVGINTTTPNGGAVLDIVSNQKGILIPRLTDTDRDTYLADNIASTVPPAGVVNANLVAGTLIFNKTTNNFQYWDGTLWRQLFVPTSSQAGNDGVVKVNSGNANVKPTLNLVASGNGYGTRQQVVYTTPLVFASSPTTSWPETTVPFPGVTSNIYIAATNKWRENEIYGQVHVWRLIANIMPNSNSLGSVKATFKNPDSGFEVNSIQLVPSGSNGIGNLLTFYFYTIADPASLDPGRGYQLFMESDINCDVQIESFTRVSMFKD
;
A
#
# COMPACT_ATOMS: atom_id res chain seq x y z
N MET A 1 -73.65 17.34 2.54
CA MET A 1 -72.29 17.90 2.66
C MET A 1 -71.37 17.02 1.83
N PRO A 2 -70.73 17.50 0.75
CA PRO A 2 -69.75 16.70 0.05
C PRO A 2 -68.48 16.59 0.92
N MET A 3 -68.05 15.35 1.16
CA MET A 3 -66.82 15.00 1.86
C MET A 3 -65.66 15.07 0.85
N PHE A 4 -64.78 16.05 1.00
CA PHE A 4 -63.51 16.10 0.26
C PHE A 4 -62.51 15.15 0.94
N ILE A 5 -62.18 14.05 0.28
CA ILE A 5 -61.08 13.17 0.68
C ILE A 5 -59.78 13.78 0.14
N TYR A 6 -58.94 14.31 1.04
CA TYR A 6 -57.58 14.72 0.72
C TYR A 6 -56.66 13.49 0.80
N GLY A 7 -56.29 12.93 -0.35
CA GLY A 7 -55.22 11.93 -0.42
C GLY A 7 -53.86 12.62 -0.50
N PHE A 8 -52.96 12.35 0.44
CA PHE A 8 -51.56 12.75 0.32
C PHE A 8 -50.88 11.83 -0.70
N VAL A 9 -50.59 12.34 -1.90
CA VAL A 9 -49.71 11.66 -2.85
C VAL A 9 -48.29 12.17 -2.59
N CYS A 10 -47.41 11.31 -2.05
CA CYS A 10 -45.98 11.57 -2.03
C CYS A 10 -45.43 11.36 -3.45
N GLY A 11 -44.92 12.43 -4.07
CA GLY A 11 -44.34 12.38 -5.41
C GLY A 11 -42.91 11.85 -5.39
N GLN A 12 -42.74 10.54 -5.46
CA GLN A 12 -41.44 9.94 -5.81
C GLN A 12 -41.13 10.24 -7.29
N VAL A 13 -39.89 10.67 -7.56
CA VAL A 13 -39.44 10.98 -8.92
C VAL A 13 -38.67 9.78 -9.47
N GLY A 14 -39.28 9.06 -10.41
CA GLY A 14 -38.59 8.06 -11.21
C GLY A 14 -38.12 8.66 -12.53
N ILE A 15 -36.85 8.47 -12.88
CA ILE A 15 -36.34 8.77 -14.23
C ILE A 15 -35.93 7.45 -14.88
N ASN A 16 -36.58 7.16 -16.02
CA ASN A 16 -36.35 5.93 -16.79
C ASN A 16 -36.66 4.63 -16.01
N THR A 17 -37.56 4.71 -15.03
CA THR A 17 -38.17 3.58 -14.30
C THR A 17 -39.63 3.92 -13.98
N THR A 18 -40.53 2.94 -14.09
CA THR A 18 -41.95 3.07 -13.70
C THR A 18 -42.23 2.55 -12.29
N THR A 19 -41.24 1.91 -11.67
CA THR A 19 -41.29 1.39 -10.31
C THR A 19 -40.10 1.94 -9.51
N PRO A 20 -40.11 3.22 -9.12
CA PRO A 20 -39.06 3.79 -8.29
C PRO A 20 -38.93 3.02 -6.97
N ASN A 21 -37.70 2.91 -6.47
CA ASN A 21 -37.45 2.33 -5.15
C ASN A 21 -38.24 3.09 -4.06
N GLY A 22 -39.06 2.37 -3.28
CA GLY A 22 -39.91 2.98 -2.25
C GLY A 22 -39.16 3.64 -1.09
N GLY A 23 -37.84 3.41 -0.96
CA GLY A 23 -36.97 4.11 -0.02
C GLY A 23 -36.30 5.36 -0.58
N ALA A 24 -36.51 5.71 -1.86
CA ALA A 24 -35.85 6.82 -2.53
C ALA A 24 -36.86 7.88 -3.01
N VAL A 25 -36.54 9.15 -2.76
CA VAL A 25 -37.32 10.27 -3.30
C VAL A 25 -37.02 10.47 -4.80
N LEU A 26 -35.80 10.11 -5.24
CA LEU A 26 -35.36 10.13 -6.64
C LEU A 26 -34.68 8.80 -6.98
N ASP A 27 -35.18 8.10 -7.99
CA ASP A 27 -34.60 6.87 -8.53
C ASP A 27 -34.35 7.02 -10.04
N ILE A 28 -33.12 6.77 -10.47
CA ILE A 28 -32.68 6.96 -11.85
C ILE A 28 -32.04 5.65 -12.32
N VAL A 29 -32.67 5.00 -13.30
CA VAL A 29 -32.19 3.72 -13.84
C VAL A 29 -31.69 3.92 -15.27
N SER A 30 -30.43 3.61 -15.55
CA SER A 30 -29.90 3.57 -16.92
C SER A 30 -28.73 2.60 -17.02
N ASN A 31 -28.61 1.93 -18.16
CA ASN A 31 -27.47 1.08 -18.51
C ASN A 31 -26.50 1.77 -19.50
N GLN A 32 -26.81 3.00 -19.94
CA GLN A 32 -26.09 3.70 -21.01
C GLN A 32 -25.74 5.16 -20.67
N LYS A 33 -26.36 5.77 -19.65
CA LYS A 33 -26.21 7.19 -19.32
C LYS A 33 -25.96 7.37 -17.83
N GLY A 34 -25.19 8.40 -17.48
CA GLY A 34 -24.96 8.82 -16.09
C GLY A 34 -25.80 10.05 -15.72
N ILE A 35 -25.61 10.52 -14.48
CA ILE A 35 -26.21 11.76 -13.98
C ILE A 35 -25.17 12.88 -14.10
N LEU A 36 -25.52 13.99 -14.73
CA LEU A 36 -24.69 15.19 -14.77
C LEU A 36 -25.09 16.13 -13.62
N ILE A 37 -24.31 16.14 -12.55
CA ILE A 37 -24.50 17.05 -11.41
C ILE A 37 -23.94 18.45 -11.70
N PRO A 38 -24.26 19.49 -10.91
CA PRO A 38 -23.72 20.84 -11.11
C PRO A 38 -22.18 20.85 -11.19
N ARG A 39 -21.64 21.56 -12.19
CA ARG A 39 -20.20 21.60 -12.50
C ARG A 39 -19.64 23.01 -12.35
N LEU A 40 -18.88 23.25 -11.29
CA LEU A 40 -18.42 24.59 -10.89
C LEU A 40 -16.88 24.65 -10.88
N THR A 41 -16.28 25.78 -11.22
CA THR A 41 -14.88 26.05 -10.87
C THR A 41 -14.76 26.37 -9.37
N ASP A 42 -13.56 26.44 -8.81
CA ASP A 42 -13.36 26.96 -7.45
C ASP A 42 -13.97 28.37 -7.31
N THR A 43 -13.74 29.24 -8.28
CA THR A 43 -14.32 30.60 -8.29
C THR A 43 -15.85 30.57 -8.33
N ASP A 44 -16.46 29.72 -9.16
CA ASP A 44 -17.91 29.59 -9.23
C ASP A 44 -18.49 29.03 -7.92
N ARG A 45 -17.86 28.00 -7.36
CA ARG A 45 -18.27 27.42 -6.07
C ARG A 45 -18.20 28.46 -4.97
N ASP A 46 -17.10 29.18 -4.88
CA ASP A 46 -16.88 30.13 -3.81
C ASP A 46 -17.77 31.36 -3.99
N THR A 47 -18.04 31.80 -5.22
CA THR A 47 -18.89 32.98 -5.48
C THR A 47 -20.38 32.68 -5.33
N TYR A 48 -20.85 31.53 -5.82
CA TYR A 48 -22.28 31.23 -5.90
C TYR A 48 -22.78 30.31 -4.80
N LEU A 49 -21.89 29.52 -4.18
CA LEU A 49 -22.24 28.59 -3.11
C LEU A 49 -21.56 28.92 -1.78
N ALA A 50 -20.41 29.60 -1.77
CA ALA A 50 -19.85 30.15 -0.52
C ALA A 50 -20.30 31.60 -0.30
N ASP A 51 -20.44 31.97 0.97
CA ASP A 51 -20.63 33.36 1.38
C ASP A 51 -19.26 34.06 1.44
N ASN A 52 -18.74 34.45 0.27
CA ASN A 52 -17.41 35.06 0.14
C ASN A 52 -17.34 36.48 0.72
N ILE A 53 -17.00 36.64 2.01
CA ILE A 53 -16.45 37.90 2.53
C ILE A 53 -14.92 37.80 2.61
N ALA A 54 -14.24 38.58 1.77
CA ALA A 54 -12.77 38.61 1.64
C ALA A 54 -11.99 39.19 2.84
N SER A 55 -12.62 39.42 4.00
CA SER A 55 -12.01 40.18 5.12
C SER A 55 -11.60 39.33 6.33
N THR A 56 -11.79 38.01 6.32
CA THR A 56 -11.36 37.13 7.42
C THR A 56 -10.27 36.16 6.94
N VAL A 57 -9.06 36.25 7.52
CA VAL A 57 -7.96 35.29 7.31
C VAL A 57 -7.55 34.74 8.69
N PRO A 58 -7.59 33.43 8.96
CA PRO A 58 -8.18 32.35 8.14
C PRO A 58 -9.72 32.39 8.21
N PRO A 59 -10.47 32.28 7.10
CA PRO A 59 -11.92 32.32 7.18
C PRO A 59 -12.43 31.01 7.80
N ALA A 60 -12.95 31.09 9.04
CA ALA A 60 -13.93 30.14 9.54
C ALA A 60 -15.22 30.36 8.72
N GLY A 61 -15.68 29.32 8.01
CA GLY A 61 -16.83 29.40 7.12
C GLY A 61 -18.05 29.97 7.84
N VAL A 62 -18.62 31.06 7.33
CA VAL A 62 -19.94 31.53 7.73
C VAL A 62 -20.98 30.68 7.01
N VAL A 63 -22.00 30.23 7.74
CA VAL A 63 -23.08 29.41 7.19
C VAL A 63 -23.86 30.20 6.14
N ASN A 64 -23.72 29.83 4.87
CA ASN A 64 -24.71 30.21 3.86
C ASN A 64 -26.04 29.55 4.23
N ALA A 65 -27.02 30.33 4.68
CA ALA A 65 -28.31 29.81 5.15
C ALA A 65 -29.08 29.00 4.08
N ASN A 66 -28.72 29.14 2.80
CA ASN A 66 -29.31 28.38 1.70
C ASN A 66 -28.48 27.14 1.31
N LEU A 67 -27.26 26.98 1.82
CA LEU A 67 -26.43 25.81 1.55
C LEU A 67 -26.66 24.73 2.62
N VAL A 68 -27.21 23.60 2.18
CA VAL A 68 -27.57 22.49 3.06
C VAL A 68 -26.47 21.43 3.05
N ALA A 69 -26.17 20.84 4.21
CA ALA A 69 -25.22 19.73 4.31
C ALA A 69 -25.63 18.57 3.38
N GLY A 70 -24.68 18.00 2.67
CA GLY A 70 -24.88 17.00 1.64
C GLY A 70 -25.06 17.54 0.21
N THR A 71 -25.05 18.87 0.00
CA THR A 71 -25.04 19.46 -1.34
C THR A 71 -23.83 18.96 -2.12
N LEU A 72 -24.04 18.31 -3.27
CA LEU A 72 -23.00 17.66 -4.08
C LEU A 72 -22.75 18.40 -5.40
N ILE A 73 -21.48 18.64 -5.72
CA ILE A 73 -21.02 19.25 -6.98
C ILE A 73 -19.85 18.48 -7.59
N PHE A 74 -19.59 18.72 -8.87
CA PHE A 74 -18.32 18.37 -9.51
C PHE A 74 -17.48 19.64 -9.69
N ASN A 75 -16.31 19.69 -9.07
CA ASN A 75 -15.39 20.82 -9.20
C ASN A 75 -14.50 20.63 -10.43
N LYS A 76 -14.60 21.56 -11.37
CA LYS A 76 -13.84 21.57 -12.64
C LYS A 76 -12.39 22.01 -12.46
N THR A 77 -12.08 22.81 -11.44
CA THR A 77 -10.71 23.28 -11.17
C THR A 77 -9.87 22.17 -10.55
N THR A 78 -10.40 21.48 -9.55
CA THR A 78 -9.73 20.38 -8.85
C THR A 78 -10.06 19.00 -9.42
N ASN A 79 -10.94 18.95 -10.42
CA ASN A 79 -11.39 17.75 -11.12
C ASN A 79 -11.90 16.64 -10.18
N ASN A 80 -12.70 17.00 -9.16
CA ASN A 80 -13.19 16.05 -8.16
C ASN A 80 -14.64 16.32 -7.71
N PHE A 81 -15.29 15.30 -7.14
CA PHE A 81 -16.60 15.46 -6.50
C PHE A 81 -16.44 16.08 -5.12
N GLN A 82 -17.20 17.14 -4.83
CA GLN A 82 -17.20 17.83 -3.55
C GLN A 82 -18.60 17.88 -2.95
N TYR A 83 -18.72 17.71 -1.63
CA TYR A 83 -19.95 17.90 -0.88
C TYR A 83 -19.77 18.89 0.26
N TRP A 84 -20.82 19.65 0.58
CA TRP A 84 -20.83 20.52 1.76
C TRP A 84 -21.09 19.70 3.02
N ASP A 85 -20.20 19.74 4.02
CA ASP A 85 -20.39 19.01 5.28
C ASP A 85 -21.18 19.79 6.35
N GLY A 86 -21.62 21.00 6.03
CA GLY A 86 -22.24 21.94 6.96
C GLY A 86 -21.31 23.09 7.37
N THR A 87 -19.99 22.93 7.19
CA THR A 87 -18.97 23.90 7.62
C THR A 87 -17.92 24.18 6.55
N LEU A 88 -17.54 23.17 5.76
CA LEU A 88 -16.51 23.22 4.72
C LEU A 88 -16.92 22.36 3.52
N TRP A 89 -16.40 22.71 2.35
CA TRP A 89 -16.45 21.82 1.18
C TRP A 89 -15.48 20.66 1.37
N ARG A 90 -16.04 19.46 1.54
CA ARG A 90 -15.31 18.19 1.60
C ARG A 90 -15.31 17.54 0.23
N GLN A 91 -14.35 16.67 0.03
CA GLN A 91 -14.23 15.88 -1.18
C GLN A 91 -14.91 14.52 -0.96
N LEU A 92 -15.88 14.15 -1.81
CA LEU A 92 -16.70 12.93 -1.63
C LEU A 92 -15.90 11.66 -1.95
N PHE A 93 -14.99 11.78 -2.90
CA PHE A 93 -14.03 10.76 -3.27
C PHE A 93 -12.70 11.45 -3.46
N VAL A 94 -11.64 10.87 -2.92
CA VAL A 94 -10.30 11.11 -3.47
C VAL A 94 -10.39 10.52 -4.89
N PRO A 95 -10.43 11.30 -6.02
CA PRO A 95 -9.87 10.74 -7.24
C PRO A 95 -8.49 10.25 -6.83
N THR A 96 -7.99 9.19 -7.43
CA THR A 96 -6.63 8.65 -7.24
C THR A 96 -5.53 9.71 -7.48
N SER A 97 -5.56 10.77 -6.67
CA SER A 97 -4.99 12.11 -6.78
C SER A 97 -5.04 12.88 -5.42
N SER A 98 -5.07 12.20 -4.26
CA SER A 98 -3.86 12.39 -3.43
C SER A 98 -2.74 11.86 -4.32
N GLN A 99 -1.49 12.34 -4.26
CA GLN A 99 -0.42 11.50 -4.83
C GLN A 99 -0.72 10.06 -4.42
N ALA A 100 -0.91 9.20 -5.44
CA ALA A 100 -1.61 7.93 -5.35
C ALA A 100 -1.24 7.22 -4.05
N GLY A 101 -2.15 6.45 -3.44
CA GLY A 101 -1.79 5.61 -2.30
C GLY A 101 -0.60 4.74 -2.70
N ASN A 102 0.61 5.23 -2.44
CA ASN A 102 1.87 4.60 -2.83
C ASN A 102 2.23 3.49 -1.83
N ASP A 103 1.27 3.24 -0.94
CA ASP A 103 1.17 2.08 -0.12
C ASP A 103 1.05 0.86 -1.01
N GLY A 104 1.78 -0.16 -0.64
CA GLY A 104 1.73 -1.41 -1.37
C GLY A 104 2.48 -2.47 -0.61
N VAL A 105 1.87 -3.64 -0.57
CA VAL A 105 2.48 -4.85 -0.02
C VAL A 105 2.89 -5.70 -1.20
N VAL A 106 4.17 -6.00 -1.36
CA VAL A 106 4.65 -6.89 -2.42
C VAL A 106 5.27 -8.10 -1.76
N LYS A 107 4.55 -9.24 -1.77
CA LYS A 107 5.03 -10.49 -1.21
C LYS A 107 5.58 -11.40 -2.30
N VAL A 108 6.87 -11.72 -2.16
CA VAL A 108 7.57 -12.71 -2.98
C VAL A 108 7.56 -14.04 -2.26
N ASN A 109 7.02 -15.09 -2.90
CA ASN A 109 6.98 -16.45 -2.34
C ASN A 109 8.22 -17.25 -2.70
N SER A 110 8.74 -17.05 -3.92
CA SER A 110 9.81 -17.87 -4.48
C SER A 110 10.37 -17.24 -5.76
N GLY A 111 11.39 -17.87 -6.33
CA GLY A 111 11.90 -17.61 -7.66
C GLY A 111 11.24 -18.46 -8.75
N ASN A 112 11.89 -18.51 -9.91
CA ASN A 112 11.41 -19.24 -11.08
C ASN A 112 11.05 -20.69 -10.74
N ALA A 113 9.98 -21.21 -11.36
CA ALA A 113 9.46 -22.55 -11.12
C ALA A 113 9.15 -22.85 -9.63
N ASN A 114 8.79 -21.82 -8.87
CA ASN A 114 8.50 -21.88 -7.43
C ASN A 114 9.70 -22.28 -6.55
N VAL A 115 10.93 -22.14 -7.03
CA VAL A 115 12.13 -22.49 -6.27
C VAL A 115 12.38 -21.45 -5.18
N LYS A 116 12.38 -21.89 -3.92
CA LYS A 116 12.74 -21.05 -2.77
C LYS A 116 14.26 -21.00 -2.59
N PRO A 117 14.86 -19.84 -2.27
CA PRO A 117 16.27 -19.78 -1.91
C PRO A 117 16.59 -20.68 -0.72
N THR A 118 17.71 -21.40 -0.80
CA THR A 118 18.26 -22.19 0.29
C THR A 118 19.70 -21.79 0.59
N LEU A 119 20.10 -21.89 1.85
CA LEU A 119 21.44 -21.56 2.33
C LEU A 119 21.89 -22.65 3.30
N ASN A 120 23.19 -22.92 3.32
CA ASN A 120 23.81 -23.76 4.35
C ASN A 120 24.71 -22.85 5.18
N LEU A 121 24.22 -22.43 6.34
CA LEU A 121 24.95 -21.54 7.24
C LEU A 121 25.80 -22.39 8.19
N VAL A 122 27.04 -21.96 8.41
CA VAL A 122 28.01 -22.66 9.24
C VAL A 122 28.55 -21.67 10.27
N ALA A 123 28.66 -22.11 11.52
CA ALA A 123 29.25 -21.33 12.60
C ALA A 123 30.75 -21.11 12.40
N SER A 124 31.29 -20.01 12.92
CA SER A 124 32.74 -19.82 13.03
C SER A 124 33.15 -19.83 14.50
N GLY A 125 33.46 -21.03 15.01
CA GLY A 125 33.74 -21.22 16.43
C GLY A 125 32.52 -20.86 17.28
N ASN A 126 32.67 -19.87 18.17
CA ASN A 126 31.60 -19.38 19.04
C ASN A 126 30.84 -18.17 18.45
N GLY A 127 31.06 -17.84 17.19
CA GLY A 127 30.46 -16.67 16.54
C GLY A 127 29.80 -17.00 15.21
N TYR A 128 29.19 -15.97 14.62
CA TYR A 128 28.64 -16.07 13.27
C TYR A 128 29.72 -16.42 12.25
N GLY A 129 29.44 -17.40 11.39
CA GLY A 129 30.34 -17.71 10.28
C GLY A 129 30.16 -16.80 9.08
N THR A 130 30.62 -17.28 7.92
CA THR A 130 30.62 -16.50 6.69
C THR A 130 29.21 -16.09 6.30
N ARG A 131 29.00 -14.78 6.10
CA ARG A 131 27.75 -14.24 5.56
C ARG A 131 27.48 -14.81 4.16
N GLN A 132 26.26 -15.30 3.93
CA GLN A 132 25.81 -15.76 2.62
C GLN A 132 24.69 -14.88 2.10
N GLN A 133 24.75 -14.52 0.82
CA GLN A 133 23.71 -13.70 0.21
C GLN A 133 22.49 -14.56 -0.14
N VAL A 134 21.30 -14.05 0.16
CA VAL A 134 20.03 -14.64 -0.28
C VAL A 134 19.77 -14.23 -1.72
N VAL A 135 19.84 -15.20 -2.64
CA VAL A 135 19.66 -14.99 -4.07
C VAL A 135 18.41 -15.73 -4.55
N TYR A 136 17.58 -15.05 -5.34
CA TYR A 136 16.39 -15.63 -5.95
C TYR A 136 16.63 -15.92 -7.42
N THR A 137 16.16 -17.07 -7.90
CA THR A 137 16.07 -17.33 -9.32
C THR A 137 14.94 -16.49 -9.94
N THR A 138 15.14 -15.96 -11.14
CA THR A 138 14.15 -15.08 -11.80
C THR A 138 13.49 -15.77 -13.00
N PRO A 139 12.22 -15.45 -13.34
CA PRO A 139 11.36 -14.44 -12.71
C PRO A 139 10.90 -14.83 -11.30
N LEU A 140 10.68 -13.83 -10.45
CA LEU A 140 10.09 -14.01 -9.14
C LEU A 140 8.63 -14.45 -9.24
N VAL A 141 8.20 -15.26 -8.27
CA VAL A 141 6.80 -15.66 -8.10
C VAL A 141 6.22 -14.87 -6.92
N PHE A 142 5.25 -14.02 -7.24
CA PHE A 142 4.55 -13.18 -6.26
C PHE A 142 3.34 -13.91 -5.68
N ALA A 143 3.01 -13.64 -4.42
CA ALA A 143 1.73 -14.06 -3.86
C ALA A 143 0.59 -13.30 -4.54
N SER A 144 -0.61 -13.89 -4.56
CA SER A 144 -1.81 -13.19 -4.98
C SER A 144 -2.26 -12.18 -3.93
N SER A 145 -3.22 -11.33 -4.31
CA SER A 145 -4.09 -10.61 -3.37
C SER A 145 -4.67 -11.60 -2.33
N PRO A 146 -4.83 -11.21 -1.06
CA PRO A 146 -4.68 -9.86 -0.50
C PRO A 146 -3.26 -9.53 -0.01
N THR A 147 -2.33 -10.49 -0.03
CA THR A 147 -0.96 -10.27 0.49
C THR A 147 -0.03 -9.60 -0.51
N THR A 148 -0.51 -9.36 -1.73
CA THR A 148 0.17 -8.53 -2.72
C THR A 148 -0.80 -7.49 -3.28
N SER A 149 -0.47 -6.23 -3.06
CA SER A 149 -1.02 -5.03 -3.69
C SER A 149 0.16 -4.16 -4.12
N TRP A 150 0.38 -4.03 -5.42
CA TRP A 150 1.47 -3.19 -5.92
C TRP A 150 1.14 -1.71 -5.74
N PRO A 151 2.11 -0.86 -5.36
CA PRO A 151 1.93 0.59 -5.40
C PRO A 151 1.44 1.03 -6.77
N GLU A 152 0.53 2.00 -6.83
CA GLU A 152 -0.05 2.47 -8.10
C GLU A 152 0.99 3.08 -9.05
N THR A 153 2.11 3.57 -8.51
CA THR A 153 3.27 4.10 -9.24
C THR A 153 4.19 3.03 -9.83
N THR A 154 3.88 1.75 -9.63
CA THR A 154 4.70 0.64 -10.14
C THR A 154 4.69 0.62 -11.67
N VAL A 155 5.84 0.92 -12.26
CA VAL A 155 6.08 0.89 -13.71
C VAL A 155 7.30 0.02 -14.05
N PRO A 156 7.25 -0.85 -15.08
CA PRO A 156 6.05 -1.29 -15.83
C PRO A 156 5.06 -2.07 -14.95
N PHE A 157 3.91 -2.47 -15.52
CA PHE A 157 2.75 -3.09 -14.84
C PHE A 157 3.11 -4.02 -13.65
N PRO A 158 2.25 -4.07 -12.61
CA PRO A 158 2.37 -5.00 -11.48
C PRO A 158 2.79 -6.43 -11.84
N GLY A 159 3.58 -7.07 -10.97
CA GLY A 159 4.00 -8.47 -11.14
C GLY A 159 5.31 -8.66 -11.93
N VAL A 160 6.03 -7.58 -12.22
CA VAL A 160 7.34 -7.64 -12.90
C VAL A 160 8.47 -7.71 -11.86
N THR A 161 9.40 -8.64 -12.07
CA THR A 161 10.55 -8.87 -11.16
C THR A 161 11.41 -7.62 -10.96
N SER A 162 11.71 -6.88 -12.02
CA SER A 162 12.59 -5.70 -11.97
C SER A 162 12.06 -4.55 -11.11
N ASN A 163 10.77 -4.55 -10.77
CA ASN A 163 10.14 -3.52 -9.93
C ASN A 163 10.54 -3.66 -8.44
N ILE A 164 11.11 -4.79 -8.05
CA ILE A 164 11.52 -5.07 -6.67
C ILE A 164 12.87 -5.80 -6.58
N TYR A 165 13.37 -6.38 -7.67
CA TYR A 165 14.60 -7.17 -7.65
C TYR A 165 15.41 -7.04 -8.96
N ILE A 166 16.69 -6.66 -8.81
CA ILE A 166 17.67 -6.54 -9.89
C ILE A 166 18.48 -7.84 -9.95
N ALA A 167 18.10 -8.73 -10.86
CA ALA A 167 18.73 -10.05 -11.02
C ALA A 167 20.24 -9.96 -11.31
N ALA A 168 20.67 -8.97 -12.09
CA ALA A 168 22.07 -8.82 -12.49
C ALA A 168 23.02 -8.56 -11.30
N THR A 169 22.52 -7.96 -10.22
CA THR A 169 23.31 -7.58 -9.04
C THR A 169 22.80 -8.20 -7.74
N ASN A 170 21.75 -9.03 -7.81
CA ASN A 170 21.06 -9.62 -6.68
C ASN A 170 20.59 -8.58 -5.64
N LYS A 171 20.15 -7.41 -6.11
CA LYS A 171 19.73 -6.29 -5.25
C LYS A 171 18.21 -6.16 -5.20
N TRP A 172 17.68 -5.88 -4.04
CA TRP A 172 16.28 -5.54 -3.77
C TRP A 172 16.06 -4.04 -3.93
N ARG A 173 14.92 -3.67 -4.51
CA ARG A 173 14.53 -2.29 -4.76
C ARG A 173 13.33 -1.91 -3.91
N GLU A 174 13.42 -0.72 -3.35
CA GLU A 174 12.29 -0.03 -2.75
C GLU A 174 11.29 0.42 -3.82
N ASN A 175 10.15 0.94 -3.38
CA ASN A 175 9.26 1.63 -4.30
C ASN A 175 9.95 2.93 -4.78
N GLU A 176 9.72 3.35 -6.02
CA GLU A 176 10.46 4.46 -6.65
C GLU A 176 9.99 5.85 -6.19
N ILE A 177 9.96 6.06 -4.87
CA ILE A 177 9.52 7.29 -4.22
C ILE A 177 10.52 7.68 -3.16
N TYR A 178 11.29 8.73 -3.46
CA TYR A 178 12.26 9.28 -2.52
C TYR A 178 11.61 9.59 -1.17
N GLY A 179 12.30 9.27 -0.08
CA GLY A 179 11.88 9.48 1.30
C GLY A 179 10.75 8.55 1.78
N GLN A 180 10.24 7.63 0.95
CA GLN A 180 9.22 6.68 1.40
C GLN A 180 9.84 5.67 2.37
N VAL A 181 9.14 5.39 3.47
CA VAL A 181 9.54 4.38 4.45
C VAL A 181 9.03 3.02 4.01
N HIS A 182 9.91 2.02 4.11
CA HIS A 182 9.57 0.63 3.82
C HIS A 182 9.87 -0.27 5.01
N VAL A 183 8.96 -1.20 5.26
CA VAL A 183 9.21 -2.36 6.12
C VAL A 183 9.42 -3.57 5.24
N TRP A 184 10.53 -4.26 5.45
CA TRP A 184 10.81 -5.53 4.80
C TRP A 184 10.66 -6.66 5.82
N ARG A 185 9.84 -7.65 5.49
CA ARG A 185 9.64 -8.84 6.31
C ARG A 185 10.18 -10.07 5.60
N LEU A 186 11.17 -10.71 6.20
CA LEU A 186 11.68 -12.02 5.80
C LEU A 186 11.07 -13.09 6.70
N ILE A 187 10.54 -14.15 6.09
CA ILE A 187 10.18 -15.37 6.80
C ILE A 187 11.10 -16.48 6.27
N ALA A 188 11.78 -17.17 7.18
CA ALA A 188 12.69 -18.25 6.85
C ALA A 188 12.45 -19.45 7.76
N ASN A 189 12.48 -20.64 7.18
CA ASN A 189 12.48 -21.90 7.91
C ASN A 189 13.93 -22.31 8.19
N ILE A 190 14.29 -22.42 9.47
CA ILE A 190 15.65 -22.74 9.93
C ILE A 190 15.66 -24.17 10.46
N MET A 191 16.51 -25.02 9.88
CA MET A 191 16.71 -26.42 10.24
C MET A 191 18.12 -26.57 10.83
N PRO A 192 18.28 -26.47 12.16
CA PRO A 192 19.59 -26.58 12.78
C PRO A 192 20.09 -28.02 12.79
N ASN A 193 21.40 -28.21 12.67
CA ASN A 193 22.05 -29.52 12.62
C ASN A 193 22.49 -30.00 14.02
N SER A 194 22.03 -29.32 15.08
CA SER A 194 22.35 -29.61 16.47
C SER A 194 21.17 -29.30 17.37
N ASN A 195 21.17 -29.86 18.59
CA ASN A 195 20.16 -29.58 19.60
C ASN A 195 20.51 -28.39 20.50
N SER A 196 21.56 -27.64 20.16
CA SER A 196 22.01 -26.48 20.92
C SER A 196 21.15 -25.25 20.63
N LEU A 197 21.05 -24.36 21.62
CA LEU A 197 20.58 -23.00 21.37
C LEU A 197 21.55 -22.31 20.40
N GLY A 198 21.00 -21.46 19.54
CA GLY A 198 21.79 -20.62 18.66
C GLY A 198 20.98 -19.44 18.17
N SER A 199 21.53 -18.73 17.20
CA SER A 199 20.91 -17.57 16.60
C SER A 199 21.23 -17.48 15.11
N VAL A 200 20.28 -16.90 14.38
CA VAL A 200 20.45 -16.55 12.97
C VAL A 200 20.31 -15.05 12.88
N LYS A 201 21.25 -14.42 12.18
CA LYS A 201 21.22 -12.99 11.88
C LYS A 201 20.97 -12.83 10.39
N ALA A 202 19.96 -12.02 10.07
CA ALA A 202 19.73 -11.54 8.72
C ALA A 202 20.12 -10.06 8.63
N THR A 203 20.71 -9.69 7.51
CA THR A 203 21.29 -8.37 7.26
C THR A 203 20.78 -7.83 5.94
N PHE A 204 20.24 -6.61 5.93
CA PHE A 204 19.85 -5.91 4.72
C PHE A 204 20.76 -4.71 4.52
N LYS A 205 21.60 -4.78 3.48
CA LYS A 205 22.71 -3.85 3.26
C LYS A 205 22.57 -3.11 1.94
N ASN A 206 22.71 -1.79 1.97
CA ASN A 206 22.95 -1.00 0.78
C ASN A 206 24.47 -0.85 0.58
N PRO A 207 25.07 -1.46 -0.46
CA PRO A 207 26.51 -1.39 -0.68
C PRO A 207 26.96 0.01 -1.16
N ASP A 208 26.04 0.84 -1.64
CA ASP A 208 26.32 2.12 -2.27
C ASP A 208 26.33 3.27 -1.24
N SER A 209 25.48 3.21 -0.21
CA SER A 209 25.51 4.15 0.94
C SER A 209 26.27 3.62 2.16
N GLY A 210 26.56 2.32 2.22
CA GLY A 210 27.12 1.66 3.40
C GLY A 210 26.10 1.40 4.51
N PHE A 211 24.83 1.77 4.31
CA PHE A 211 23.74 1.48 5.26
C PHE A 211 23.57 -0.03 5.45
N GLU A 212 23.44 -0.45 6.71
CA GLU A 212 23.21 -1.85 7.09
C GLU A 212 22.22 -1.90 8.26
N VAL A 213 21.20 -2.73 8.14
CA VAL A 213 20.24 -3.03 9.21
C VAL A 213 20.17 -4.53 9.44
N ASN A 214 20.22 -4.92 10.72
CA ASN A 214 20.33 -6.32 11.14
C ASN A 214 19.14 -6.73 12.01
N SER A 215 18.71 -7.97 11.87
CA SER A 215 17.69 -8.60 12.72
C SER A 215 18.20 -9.98 13.14
N ILE A 216 18.17 -10.25 14.44
CA ILE A 216 18.65 -11.51 15.03
C ILE A 216 17.46 -12.25 15.62
N GLN A 217 17.35 -13.54 15.32
CA GLN A 217 16.34 -14.43 15.87
C GLN A 217 17.02 -15.61 16.55
N LEU A 218 16.44 -16.05 17.67
CA LEU A 218 16.93 -17.21 18.41
C LEU A 218 16.38 -18.50 17.82
N VAL A 219 17.22 -19.52 17.76
CA VAL A 219 16.85 -20.89 17.41
C VAL A 219 16.74 -21.69 18.72
N PRO A 220 15.56 -22.25 19.05
CA PRO A 220 15.38 -23.02 20.28
C PRO A 220 16.27 -24.28 20.34
N SER A 221 16.65 -24.70 21.54
CA SER A 221 17.31 -25.99 21.76
C SER A 221 16.38 -27.16 21.45
N GLY A 222 16.95 -28.34 21.22
CA GLY A 222 16.17 -29.57 20.97
C GLY A 222 15.49 -29.59 19.59
N SER A 223 15.98 -28.77 18.66
CA SER A 223 15.37 -28.58 17.33
C SER A 223 16.20 -29.18 16.20
N ASN A 224 17.11 -30.13 16.47
CA ASN A 224 17.93 -30.76 15.43
C ASN A 224 17.08 -31.37 14.31
N GLY A 225 17.27 -30.90 13.08
CA GLY A 225 16.50 -31.29 11.91
C GLY A 225 15.04 -30.81 11.89
N ILE A 226 14.60 -30.07 12.92
CA ILE A 226 13.25 -29.52 13.03
C ILE A 226 13.24 -28.12 12.42
N GLY A 227 12.31 -27.89 11.49
CA GLY A 227 12.10 -26.57 10.89
C GLY A 227 11.50 -25.57 11.87
N ASN A 228 12.23 -24.47 12.14
CA ASN A 228 11.77 -23.34 12.95
C ASN A 228 11.46 -22.16 12.03
N LEU A 229 10.20 -21.73 12.01
CA LEU A 229 9.77 -20.58 11.22
C LEU A 229 10.12 -19.27 11.95
N LEU A 230 11.14 -18.57 11.49
CA LEU A 230 11.60 -17.31 12.07
C LEU A 230 11.25 -16.12 11.18
N THR A 231 10.95 -14.99 11.79
CA THR A 231 10.58 -13.75 11.10
C THR A 231 11.57 -12.64 11.42
N PHE A 232 12.04 -11.93 10.40
CA PHE A 232 12.98 -10.82 10.50
C PHE A 232 12.37 -9.56 9.90
N TYR A 233 12.63 -8.41 10.52
CA TYR A 233 12.15 -7.11 10.06
C TYR A 233 13.31 -6.17 9.78
N PHE A 234 13.21 -5.43 8.68
CA PHE A 234 14.13 -4.37 8.30
C PHE A 234 13.35 -3.11 7.96
N TYR A 235 13.92 -1.96 8.28
CA TYR A 235 13.33 -0.66 7.98
C TYR A 235 14.28 0.10 7.08
N THR A 236 13.77 0.61 5.97
CA THR A 236 14.55 1.40 5.00
C THR A 236 13.80 2.67 4.63
N ILE A 237 14.56 3.66 4.17
CA ILE A 237 14.04 4.93 3.65
C ILE A 237 14.63 5.09 2.27
N ALA A 238 13.77 5.32 1.28
CA ALA A 238 14.20 5.47 -0.09
C ALA A 238 15.03 6.75 -0.30
N ASP A 239 16.21 6.60 -0.90
CA ASP A 239 17.15 7.69 -1.16
C ASP A 239 17.84 7.47 -2.53
N PRO A 240 18.68 8.39 -3.02
CA PRO A 240 19.39 8.20 -4.29
C PRO A 240 20.29 6.96 -4.32
N ALA A 241 20.87 6.60 -3.18
CA ALA A 241 21.72 5.41 -3.08
C ALA A 241 20.92 4.11 -3.08
N SER A 242 19.60 4.13 -2.89
CA SER A 242 18.73 2.96 -3.04
C SER A 242 17.94 2.92 -4.36
N LEU A 243 17.58 4.08 -4.91
CA LEU A 243 16.68 4.18 -6.07
C LEU A 243 17.38 4.32 -7.43
N ASP A 244 18.55 4.96 -7.50
CA ASP A 244 19.25 5.20 -8.77
C ASP A 244 19.48 3.88 -9.55
N PRO A 245 19.60 3.92 -10.88
CA PRO A 245 19.73 2.71 -11.70
C PRO A 245 20.87 1.78 -11.22
N GLY A 246 20.53 0.51 -10.97
CA GLY A 246 21.49 -0.51 -10.49
C GLY A 246 21.79 -0.46 -8.98
N ARG A 247 21.15 0.46 -8.24
CA ARG A 247 21.25 0.56 -6.79
C ARG A 247 20.16 -0.26 -6.08
N GLY A 248 20.31 -0.42 -4.78
CA GLY A 248 19.40 -1.19 -3.94
C GLY A 248 20.14 -2.00 -2.88
N TYR A 249 19.46 -2.97 -2.29
CA TYR A 249 19.92 -3.65 -1.09
C TYR A 249 20.23 -5.13 -1.33
N GLN A 250 21.25 -5.66 -0.69
CA GLN A 250 21.55 -7.08 -0.67
C GLN A 250 21.11 -7.66 0.67
N LEU A 251 20.41 -8.79 0.61
CA LEU A 251 19.98 -9.55 1.79
C LEU A 251 21.00 -10.64 2.08
N PHE A 252 21.50 -10.70 3.31
CA PHE A 252 22.44 -11.72 3.78
C PHE A 252 21.90 -12.44 5.00
N MET A 253 22.40 -13.65 5.24
CA MET A 253 22.20 -14.40 6.46
C MET A 253 23.50 -15.04 6.94
N GLU A 254 23.63 -15.15 8.25
CA GLU A 254 24.73 -15.84 8.95
C GLU A 254 24.19 -16.43 10.26
N SER A 255 24.84 -17.48 10.76
CA SER A 255 24.45 -18.15 12.00
C SER A 255 25.67 -18.51 12.85
N ASP A 256 25.48 -18.55 14.17
CA ASP A 256 26.44 -19.06 15.16
C ASP A 256 26.29 -20.57 15.40
N ILE A 257 25.38 -21.22 14.67
CA ILE A 257 25.20 -22.66 14.62
C ILE A 257 25.19 -23.14 13.16
N ASN A 258 25.43 -24.43 12.96
CA ASN A 258 25.27 -25.03 11.65
C ASN A 258 23.78 -25.28 11.39
N CYS A 259 23.24 -24.71 10.31
CA CYS A 259 21.84 -24.89 9.95
C CYS A 259 21.61 -24.76 8.44
N ASP A 260 20.61 -25.48 7.96
CA ASP A 260 20.03 -25.25 6.64
C ASP A 260 18.91 -24.22 6.77
N VAL A 261 18.83 -23.32 5.80
CA VAL A 261 17.82 -22.27 5.74
C VAL A 261 17.06 -22.37 4.44
N GLN A 262 15.74 -22.33 4.51
CA GLN A 262 14.87 -22.13 3.34
C GLN A 262 14.10 -20.82 3.53
N ILE A 263 14.13 -19.96 2.52
CA ILE A 263 13.37 -18.71 2.56
C ILE A 263 11.92 -18.97 2.16
N GLU A 264 10.98 -18.64 3.04
CA GLU A 264 9.56 -18.90 2.85
C GLU A 264 8.87 -17.75 2.11
N SER A 265 9.22 -16.51 2.46
CA SER A 265 8.81 -15.33 1.70
C SER A 265 9.64 -14.12 2.07
N PHE A 266 9.72 -13.17 1.14
CA PHE A 266 10.24 -11.83 1.41
C PHE A 266 9.20 -10.80 0.97
N THR A 267 8.79 -9.94 1.89
CA THR A 267 7.68 -8.99 1.68
C THR A 267 8.20 -7.57 1.84
N ARG A 268 7.94 -6.69 0.87
CA ARG A 268 8.07 -5.24 1.02
C ARG A 268 6.71 -4.67 1.39
N VAL A 269 6.66 -3.87 2.44
CA VAL A 269 5.51 -3.03 2.80
C VAL A 269 5.96 -1.59 2.62
N SER A 270 5.38 -0.92 1.64
CA SER A 270 5.62 0.50 1.35
C SER A 270 4.58 1.28 2.16
N MET A 271 5.02 2.21 3.00
CA MET A 271 4.15 3.00 3.87
C MET A 271 3.98 4.41 3.31
N PHE A 272 2.92 5.09 3.74
CA PHE A 272 2.55 6.40 3.20
C PHE A 272 3.66 7.43 3.39
N LYS A 273 3.90 8.23 2.35
CA LYS A 273 4.66 9.46 2.41
C LYS A 273 3.69 10.58 2.05
N ASP A 274 3.36 11.41 3.04
CA ASP A 274 2.52 12.61 2.86
C ASP A 274 3.10 13.58 1.81
#